data_AF-A0A8E2BAT1-F1
#
_entry.id   AF-A0A8E2BAT1-F1
#
_cell.length_a   1.000
_cell.length_b   1.000
_cell.length_c   1.000
_cell.angle_alpha   90.00
_cell.angle_beta   90.00
_cell.angle_gamma   90.00
#
_symmetry.space_group_name_H-M   'P 1'
#
loop_
_entity.id
_entity.type
_entity.pdbx_description
1 polymer ?
#
loop_
_entity_poly.entity_id
_entity_poly.type
_entity_poly.pdbx_seq_one_letter_code
_entity_poly.pdbx_strand_id
1 'polypeptide(L)' 'LGLWIADTEAAKFWAKVVTDLRNRGVKDILIACCDGLTGLPDAIRGAFPDTVVQTCVVHVIRNAMRF' A
#
# COMPACT_ATOMS: atom_id res chain seq x y z
N LEU A 1 -6.39 7.42 1.64
CA LEU A 1 -7.65 8.19 1.55
C LEU A 1 -8.72 7.38 0.81
N GLY A 2 -9.54 6.59 1.51
CA GLY A 2 -10.64 5.85 0.87
C GLY A 2 -10.77 4.42 1.37
N LEU A 3 -11.80 3.74 0.88
CA LEU A 3 -12.08 2.32 1.06
C LEU A 3 -12.32 1.72 -0.34
N TRP A 4 -11.69 0.59 -0.62
CA TRP A 4 -11.88 -0.14 -1.88
C TRP A 4 -12.26 -1.57 -1.56
N ILE A 5 -13.28 -2.07 -2.25
CA ILE A 5 -13.75 -3.45 -2.13
C ILE A 5 -13.36 -4.16 -3.42
N ALA A 6 -12.77 -5.34 -3.28
CA ALA A 6 -12.45 -6.23 -4.39
C ALA A 6 -12.52 -7.68 -3.92
N ASP A 7 -12.85 -8.58 -4.85
CA ASP A 7 -12.93 -10.02 -4.56
C ASP A 7 -11.56 -10.66 -4.34
N THR A 8 -10.48 -10.06 -4.87
CA THR A 8 -9.12 -10.58 -4.75
C THR A 8 -8.09 -9.46 -4.57
N GLU A 9 -7.06 -9.74 -3.77
CA GLU A 9 -5.91 -8.85 -3.56
C GLU A 9 -4.81 -9.13 -4.60
N ALA A 10 -5.04 -8.69 -5.84
CA ALA A 10 -4.08 -8.84 -6.94
C ALA A 10 -3.21 -7.58 -7.14
N ALA A 11 -2.01 -7.74 -7.70
CA ALA A 11 -1.12 -6.60 -8.02
C ALA A 11 -1.81 -5.51 -8.88
N LYS A 12 -2.66 -5.94 -9.84
CA LYS A 12 -3.45 -5.02 -10.68
C LYS A 12 -4.47 -4.20 -9.88
N PHE A 13 -5.03 -4.78 -8.82
CA PHE A 13 -5.94 -4.05 -7.93
C PHE A 13 -5.19 -2.96 -7.18
N TRP A 14 -4.02 -3.26 -6.60
CA TRP A 14 -3.22 -2.25 -5.91
C TRP A 14 -2.77 -1.11 -6.83
N ALA A 15 -2.35 -1.42 -8.06
CA ALA A 15 -2.03 -0.38 -9.05
C ALA A 15 -3.22 0.57 -9.31
N LYS A 16 -4.45 0.03 -9.39
CA LYS A 16 -5.68 0.83 -9.53
C LYS A 16 -5.90 1.73 -8.30
N VAL A 17 -5.76 1.19 -7.09
CA VAL A 17 -5.96 1.95 -5.83
C VAL A 17 -4.97 3.11 -5.73
N VAL A 18 -3.69 2.85 -5.97
CA VAL A 18 -2.64 3.88 -5.86
C VAL A 18 -2.80 4.94 -6.95
N THR A 19 -3.17 4.54 -8.18
CA THR A 19 -3.47 5.49 -9.27
C THR A 19 -4.67 6.38 -8.95
N ASP A 20 -5.72 5.83 -8.33
CA ASP A 20 -6.88 6.62 -7.89
C ASP A 20 -6.49 7.71 -6.89
N LEU A 21 -5.63 7.39 -5.91
CA LEU A 21 -5.09 8.39 -4.99
C LEU A 21 -4.38 9.53 -5.72
N ARG A 22 -3.53 9.21 -6.70
CA ARG A 22 -2.83 10.21 -7.53
C ARG A 22 -3.80 11.06 -8.32
N ASN A 23 -4.80 10.45 -8.96
CA ASN A 23 -5.82 11.14 -9.75
C ASN A 23 -6.69 12.08 -8.89
N ARG A 24 -6.82 11.78 -7.61
CA ARG A 24 -7.51 12.63 -6.62
C ARG A 24 -6.64 13.76 -6.06
N GLY A 25 -5.44 13.95 -6.61
CA GLY A 25 -4.57 15.07 -6.31
C GLY A 25 -3.54 14.81 -5.22
N VAL A 26 -3.37 13.55 -4.77
CA VAL A 26 -2.20 13.21 -3.94
C VAL A 26 -0.94 13.36 -4.80
N LYS A 27 -0.06 14.27 -4.39
CA LYS A 27 1.14 14.61 -5.16
C LYS A 27 2.35 13.78 -4.73
N ASP A 28 2.46 13.53 -3.44
CA ASP A 28 3.60 12.84 -2.86
C ASP A 28 3.17 12.06 -1.61
N ILE A 29 3.88 10.96 -1.35
CA ILE A 29 3.76 10.13 -0.17
C ILE A 29 5.18 9.89 0.32
N LEU A 30 5.53 10.45 1.48
CA LEU A 30 6.88 10.28 2.03
C LEU A 30 7.11 8.86 2.53
N ILE A 31 6.11 8.30 3.23
CA ILE A 31 6.18 6.98 3.87
C ILE A 31 4.87 6.22 3.64
N ALA A 32 4.97 4.96 3.22
CA ALA A 32 3.85 4.04 3.13
C ALA A 32 4.11 2.79 3.98
N CYS A 33 3.30 2.60 5.03
CA CYS A 33 3.34 1.43 5.90
C CYS A 33 2.39 0.34 5.38
N CYS A 34 2.92 -0.79 4.92
CA CYS A 34 2.13 -1.90 4.38
C CYS A 34 2.32 -3.16 5.23
N ASP A 35 1.41 -4.12 5.15
CA ASP A 35 1.45 -5.40 5.88
C ASP A 35 2.22 -6.52 5.16
N GLY A 36 2.91 -6.18 4.06
CA GLY A 36 3.74 -7.14 3.30
C GLY A 36 3.02 -7.82 2.13
N LEU A 37 1.84 -7.34 1.75
CA LEU A 37 1.10 -7.87 0.61
C LEU A 37 1.87 -7.77 -0.72
N THR A 38 1.81 -8.84 -1.50
CA THR A 38 2.47 -8.94 -2.81
C THR A 38 1.91 -7.90 -3.79
N GLY A 39 2.79 -7.19 -4.49
CA GLY A 39 2.44 -6.22 -5.54
C GLY A 39 1.99 -4.84 -5.05
N LEU A 40 1.62 -4.67 -3.77
CA LEU A 40 1.32 -3.34 -3.21
C LEU A 40 2.58 -2.43 -3.16
N PRO A 41 3.76 -2.89 -2.70
CA PRO A 41 4.98 -2.09 -2.74
C PRO A 41 5.35 -1.63 -4.16
N ASP A 42 5.16 -2.49 -5.16
CA ASP A 42 5.47 -2.18 -6.56
C ASP A 42 4.46 -1.17 -7.13
N ALA A 43 3.18 -1.31 -6.79
CA ALA A 43 2.15 -0.35 -7.16
C ALA A 43 2.42 1.05 -6.57
N ILE A 44 2.86 1.13 -5.31
CA ILE A 44 3.22 2.39 -4.66
C ILE A 44 4.40 3.04 -5.38
N ARG A 45 5.52 2.32 -5.55
CA ARG A 45 6.71 2.85 -6.22
C ARG A 45 6.46 3.20 -7.70
N GLY A 46 5.53 2.52 -8.36
CA GLY A 46 5.14 2.84 -9.72
C GLY A 46 4.43 4.18 -9.86
N ALA A 47 3.64 4.60 -8.87
CA ALA A 47 2.90 5.87 -8.89
C ALA A 47 3.62 7.00 -8.14
N PHE A 48 4.33 6.67 -7.07
CA PHE A 48 5.04 7.57 -6.15
C PHE A 48 6.46 7.00 -5.93
N PRO A 49 7.42 7.28 -6.85
CA PRO A 49 8.72 6.61 -6.87
C PRO A 49 9.61 6.95 -5.67
N ASP A 50 9.45 8.13 -5.09
CA ASP A 50 10.26 8.60 -3.95
C ASP A 50 9.71 8.13 -2.59
N THR A 51 8.58 7.41 -2.58
CA THR A 51 7.98 6.90 -1.35
C THR A 51 8.84 5.83 -0.68
N VAL A 52 9.13 6.03 0.61
CA VAL A 52 9.69 4.97 1.46
C VAL A 52 8.59 3.98 1.82
N VAL A 53 8.64 2.79 1.23
CA VAL A 53 7.74 1.69 1.58
C VAL A 53 8.35 0.87 2.71
N GLN A 54 7.64 0.77 3.84
CA GLN A 54 8.06 0.00 5.01
C GLN A 54 6.99 -1.01 5.44
N THR A 55 7.42 -2.10 6.07
CA THR A 55 6.49 -3.02 6.73
C THR A 55 5.94 -2.40 8.01
N CYS A 56 4.63 -2.50 8.21
CA CYS A 56 3.94 -1.90 9.34
C CYS A 56 4.31 -2.62 10.64
N VAL A 57 4.99 -1.92 11.55
CA VAL A 57 5.42 -2.46 12.85
C VAL A 57 4.25 -2.97 13.69
N VAL A 58 3.07 -2.34 13.60
CA VAL A 58 1.87 -2.79 14.31
C VAL A 58 1.43 -4.16 13.82
N HIS A 59 1.45 -4.40 12.50
CA HIS A 59 1.17 -5.71 11.93
C HIS A 59 2.22 -6.74 12.35
N VAL A 60 3.50 -6.37 12.40
CA VAL A 60 4.58 -7.24 12.86
C VAL A 60 4.40 -7.62 14.33
N ILE A 61 4.19 -6.66 15.23
CA ILE A 61 3.99 -6.91 16.67
C ILE A 61 2.76 -7.78 16.88
N ARG A 62 1.62 -7.45 16.25
CA ARG A 62 0.41 -8.26 16.34
C ARG A 62 0.64 -9.70 15.88
N ASN A 63 1.41 -9.90 14.81
CA ASN A 63 1.73 -11.23 14.31
C ASN A 63 2.72 -11.97 15.22
N ALA A 64 3.65 -11.27 15.86
CA ALA A 64 4.61 -11.85 16.81
C ALA A 64 3.94 -12.26 18.14
N MET A 65 2.94 -11.51 18.60
CA MET A 65 2.20 -11.76 19.85
C MET A 65 0.99 -12.70 19.67
N ARG A 66 0.89 -13.40 18.53
CA ARG A 66 -0.24 -14.30 18.24
C ARG A 66 -0.16 -15.64 18.99
N PHE A 67 0.95 -15.90 19.67
CA PHE A 67 1.25 -17.09 20.45
C PHE A 67 1.74 -16.67 21.84
#